data_AF-V4BAH4-F1
#
_entry.id   AF-V4BAH4-F1
#
_cell.length_a   1.000
_cell.length_b   1.000
_cell.length_c   1.000
_cell.angle_alpha   90.00
_cell.angle_beta   90.00
_cell.angle_gamma   90.00
#
_symmetry.space_group_name_H-M   'P 1'
#
loop_
_entity.id
_entity.type
_entity.pdbx_description
1 polymer ?
#
loop_
_entity_poly.entity_id
_entity_poly.type
_entity_poly.pdbx_seq_one_letter_code
_entity_poly.pdbx_strand_id
1 'polypeptide(L)'
;MATVDIRLKKVNKVYREGDMVSGIIIVESRGVLQHQGVTLSMDGNVNLQLSAKSVGMFEAFYNSLKPIPLISYSLEVVKPGKLPNGKTEIPFEVPLKPLAGKVLYETYHGVFVNVQYNIKWYNNVCI
;
A
#
# COMPACT_ATOMS: atom_id res chain seq x y z
N MET A 1 -11.19 -14.98 15.05
CA MET A 1 -9.97 -14.20 14.73
C MET A 1 -9.53 -14.58 13.33
N ALA A 2 -9.31 -13.58 12.47
CA ALA A 2 -8.83 -13.79 11.11
C ALA A 2 -7.51 -13.04 10.91
N THR A 3 -6.58 -13.63 10.17
CA THR A 3 -5.31 -13.02 9.78
C THR A 3 -5.32 -12.78 8.28
N VAL A 4 -4.60 -11.74 7.84
CA VAL A 4 -4.46 -11.45 6.42
C VAL A 4 -3.00 -11.11 6.11
N ASP A 5 -2.48 -11.73 5.06
CA ASP A 5 -1.11 -11.58 4.56
C ASP A 5 -1.11 -11.24 3.07
N ILE A 6 -0.08 -10.54 2.60
CA ILE A 6 0.12 -10.23 1.18
C ILE A 6 1.44 -10.85 0.73
N ARG A 7 1.37 -11.68 -0.32
CA ARG A 7 2.55 -12.26 -0.95
C ARG A 7 2.67 -11.79 -2.38
N LEU A 8 3.74 -11.04 -2.65
CA LEU A 8 4.09 -10.61 -3.99
C LEU A 8 4.69 -11.78 -4.78
N LYS A 9 4.32 -11.89 -6.06
CA LYS A 9 4.86 -12.91 -6.97
C LYS A 9 6.36 -12.72 -7.22
N LYS A 10 6.83 -11.48 -7.26
CA LYS A 10 8.24 -11.14 -7.50
C LYS A 10 9.02 -11.15 -6.18
N VAL A 11 9.94 -12.10 -6.03
CA VAL A 11 10.67 -12.38 -4.78
C VAL A 11 11.53 -11.19 -4.32
N ASN A 12 12.25 -10.54 -5.25
CA ASN A 12 13.11 -9.41 -4.91
C ASN A 12 12.35 -8.10 -4.63
N LYS A 13 11.04 -8.06 -4.93
CA LYS A 13 10.15 -6.90 -4.73
C LYS A 13 10.66 -5.60 -5.39
N VAL A 14 11.52 -5.70 -6.42
CA VAL A 14 12.01 -4.55 -7.19
C VAL A 14 11.14 -4.37 -8.42
N TYR A 15 10.53 -3.20 -8.58
CA TYR A 15 9.65 -2.90 -9.71
C TYR A 15 10.08 -1.60 -10.40
N ARG A 16 9.73 -1.47 -11.68
CA ARG A 16 9.97 -0.28 -12.50
C ARG A 16 8.65 0.27 -13.01
N GLU A 17 8.66 1.56 -13.38
CA GLU A 17 7.51 2.18 -14.01
C GLU A 17 7.03 1.36 -15.22
N GLY A 18 5.72 1.07 -15.26
CA GLY A 18 5.10 0.22 -16.27
C GLY A 18 5.01 -1.27 -15.90
N ASP A 19 5.70 -1.73 -14.85
CA ASP A 19 5.56 -3.11 -14.36
C ASP A 19 4.13 -3.39 -13.84
N MET A 20 3.71 -4.66 -13.92
CA MET A 20 2.54 -5.15 -13.18
C MET A 20 2.98 -5.72 -11.83
N VAL A 21 2.43 -5.19 -10.75
CA VAL A 21 2.60 -5.74 -9.41
C VAL A 21 1.51 -6.77 -9.16
N SER A 22 1.91 -8.03 -9.11
CA SER A 22 1.00 -9.16 -8.95
C SER A 22 1.31 -9.96 -7.69
N GLY A 23 0.30 -10.57 -7.09
CA GLY A 23 0.48 -11.42 -5.91
C GLY A 23 -0.81 -12.12 -5.48
N ILE A 24 -0.78 -12.62 -4.26
CA ILE A 24 -1.95 -13.18 -3.58
C ILE A 24 -2.14 -12.50 -2.23
N ILE A 25 -3.39 -12.23 -1.88
CA ILE A 25 -3.83 -11.91 -0.53
C ILE A 25 -4.29 -13.23 0.09
N ILE A 26 -3.76 -13.56 1.26
CA ILE A 26 -4.11 -14.77 1.99
C ILE A 26 -4.94 -14.34 3.19
N VAL A 27 -6.19 -14.81 3.26
CA VAL A 27 -7.07 -14.61 4.42
C VAL A 27 -7.22 -15.96 5.11
N GLU A 28 -6.86 -16.02 6.39
CA GLU A 28 -7.03 -17.22 7.20
C GLU A 28 -7.97 -16.92 8.37
N SER A 29 -9.09 -17.65 8.46
CA SER A 29 -10.09 -17.45 9.50
C SER A 29 -10.47 -18.76 10.18
N ARG A 30 -10.72 -18.69 11.49
CA ARG A 30 -11.38 -19.76 12.25
C ARG A 30 -12.88 -19.52 12.23
N GLY A 31 -13.56 -20.14 11.27
CA GLY A 31 -14.99 -19.98 10.99
C GLY A 31 -15.27 -19.16 9.73
N VAL A 32 -16.55 -19.10 9.37
CA VAL A 32 -17.03 -18.28 8.24
C VAL A 32 -16.87 -16.81 8.58
N LEU A 33 -16.17 -16.05 7.74
CA LEU A 33 -15.89 -14.62 7.94
C LEU A 33 -16.79 -13.78 7.03
N GLN A 34 -17.69 -12.98 7.60
CA GLN A 34 -18.45 -11.99 6.84
C GLN A 34 -17.62 -10.71 6.65
N HIS A 35 -17.68 -10.11 5.46
CA HIS A 35 -16.89 -8.93 5.13
C HIS A 35 -17.63 -8.01 4.15
N GLN A 36 -17.32 -6.70 4.18
CA GLN A 36 -17.90 -5.68 3.29
C GLN A 36 -17.02 -5.42 2.06
N GLY A 37 -16.43 -6.49 1.54
CA GLY A 37 -15.46 -6.43 0.46
C GLY A 37 -14.02 -6.32 0.95
N VAL A 38 -13.08 -6.64 0.06
CA VAL A 38 -11.65 -6.55 0.30
C VAL A 38 -11.07 -5.64 -0.76
N THR A 39 -10.39 -4.59 -0.33
CA THR A 39 -9.80 -3.59 -1.22
C THR A 39 -8.30 -3.57 -1.03
N LEU A 40 -7.58 -3.63 -2.14
CA LEU A 40 -6.13 -3.44 -2.21
C LEU A 40 -5.85 -1.99 -2.59
N SER A 41 -5.03 -1.30 -1.81
CA SER A 41 -4.50 0.02 -2.13
C SER A 41 -3.00 -0.07 -2.40
N MET A 42 -2.55 0.63 -3.43
CA MET A 42 -1.14 0.87 -3.70
C MET A 42 -0.90 2.37 -3.75
N ASP A 43 -0.07 2.85 -2.85
CA ASP A 43 0.22 4.27 -2.68
C ASP A 43 1.72 4.49 -2.70
N GLY A 44 2.15 5.53 -3.41
CA GLY A 44 3.54 5.97 -3.42
C GLY A 44 3.61 7.47 -3.25
N ASN A 45 4.53 7.91 -2.41
CA ASN A 45 4.64 9.31 -2.03
C ASN A 45 6.09 9.73 -1.81
N VAL A 46 6.33 11.01 -2.08
CA VAL A 46 7.54 11.73 -1.66
C VAL A 46 7.18 12.55 -0.43
N ASN A 47 7.93 12.34 0.64
CA ASN A 47 7.81 13.09 1.88
C ASN A 47 9.08 13.91 2.09
N LEU A 48 8.90 15.15 2.52
CA LEU A 48 9.97 15.99 3.04
C LEU A 48 9.97 15.82 4.57
N GLN A 49 11.11 15.47 5.16
CA GLN A 49 11.25 15.16 6.59
C GLN A 49 12.41 15.94 7.23
N LEU A 50 12.38 16.05 8.56
CA LEU A 50 13.38 16.79 9.34
C LEU A 50 14.53 15.90 9.80
N SER A 51 15.73 16.47 9.83
CA SER A 51 16.83 15.93 10.63
C SER A 51 16.58 16.24 12.10
N ALA A 52 16.89 15.29 12.99
CA ALA A 52 16.90 15.51 14.44
C ALA A 52 17.84 16.66 14.87
N LYS A 53 18.80 17.06 14.03
CA LYS A 53 19.73 18.16 14.29
C LYS A 53 19.19 19.56 13.95
N SER A 54 18.04 19.65 13.28
CA SER A 54 17.43 20.91 12.83
C SER A 54 16.05 21.15 13.44
N VAL A 55 15.68 20.40 14.48
CA VAL A 55 14.44 20.54 15.24
C VAL A 55 14.45 21.93 15.90
N GLY A 56 13.40 22.74 15.68
CA GLY A 56 13.30 24.12 16.17
C GLY A 56 13.12 25.20 15.10
N MET A 57 14.00 25.31 14.10
CA MET A 57 13.92 26.41 13.10
C MET A 57 12.92 26.17 11.95
N PHE A 58 12.59 24.91 11.66
CA PHE A 58 11.78 24.56 10.49
C PHE A 58 10.49 23.80 10.82
N GLU A 59 10.22 23.55 12.09
CA GLU A 59 9.17 22.66 12.58
C GLU A 59 7.75 23.07 12.11
N ALA A 60 7.45 24.37 12.10
CA ALA A 60 6.18 24.91 11.61
C ALA A 60 6.01 24.76 10.08
N PHE A 61 7.10 24.82 9.31
CA PHE A 61 7.03 24.69 7.85
C PHE A 61 6.81 23.24 7.42
N TYR A 62 7.50 22.27 8.03
CA TYR A 62 7.37 20.86 7.66
C TYR A 62 6.02 20.25 8.02
N ASN A 63 5.43 20.63 9.17
CA ASN A 63 4.08 20.17 9.52
C ASN A 63 3.01 20.64 8.53
N SER A 64 3.30 21.65 7.71
CA SER A 64 2.41 22.12 6.63
C SER A 64 2.64 21.41 5.28
N LEU A 65 3.78 20.75 5.10
CA LEU A 65 4.14 20.11 3.83
C LEU A 65 3.43 18.77 3.71
N LYS A 66 2.44 18.72 2.82
CA LYS A 66 1.74 17.49 2.50
C LYS A 66 2.63 16.56 1.68
N PRO A 67 2.58 15.22 1.94
CA PRO A 67 3.15 14.23 1.04
C PRO A 67 2.76 14.49 -0.41
N ILE A 68 3.71 14.37 -1.32
CA ILE A 68 3.45 14.50 -2.76
C ILE A 68 3.11 13.10 -3.29
N PRO A 69 1.84 12.82 -3.64
CA PRO A 69 1.48 11.51 -4.18
C PRO A 69 2.06 11.35 -5.59
N LEU A 70 2.73 10.21 -5.81
CA LEU A 70 3.25 9.78 -7.11
C LEU A 70 2.31 8.78 -7.77
N ILE A 71 1.73 7.90 -6.97
CA ILE A 71 0.79 6.86 -7.38
C ILE A 71 -0.25 6.68 -6.28
N SER A 72 -1.50 6.48 -6.69
CA SER A 72 -2.59 6.07 -5.81
C SER A 72 -3.53 5.19 -6.63
N TYR A 73 -3.63 3.93 -6.27
CA TYR A 73 -4.44 2.94 -6.95
C TYR A 73 -5.23 2.15 -5.93
N SER A 74 -6.52 1.95 -6.19
CA SER A 74 -7.43 1.20 -5.32
C SER A 74 -8.20 0.19 -6.16
N LEU A 75 -8.18 -1.07 -5.73
CA LEU A 75 -8.80 -2.20 -6.42
C LEU A 75 -9.63 -3.02 -5.44
N GLU A 76 -10.93 -3.11 -5.68
CA GLU A 76 -11.77 -4.11 -5.02
C GLU A 76 -11.42 -5.49 -5.58
N VAL A 77 -10.83 -6.34 -4.75
CA VAL A 77 -10.41 -7.70 -5.14
C VAL A 77 -11.45 -8.75 -4.76
N VAL A 78 -12.32 -8.44 -3.80
CA VAL A 78 -13.48 -9.29 -3.44
C VAL A 78 -14.65 -8.38 -3.09
N LYS A 79 -15.84 -8.68 -3.63
CA LYS A 79 -17.10 -8.02 -3.28
C LYS A 79 -17.56 -8.38 -1.86
N PRO A 80 -18.46 -7.60 -1.23
CA PRO A 80 -19.08 -7.96 0.03
C PRO A 80 -19.65 -9.39 0.03
N GLY A 81 -19.43 -10.14 1.11
CA GLY A 81 -19.78 -11.55 1.15
C GLY A 81 -19.32 -12.29 2.39
N LYS A 82 -19.20 -13.62 2.25
CA LYS A 82 -18.72 -14.54 3.28
C LYS A 82 -17.53 -15.33 2.73
N LEU A 83 -16.45 -15.38 3.50
CA LEU A 83 -15.31 -16.26 3.25
C LEU A 83 -15.45 -17.54 4.08
N PRO A 84 -15.11 -18.71 3.52
CA PRO A 84 -15.19 -19.98 4.22
C PRO A 84 -14.18 -20.07 5.38
N ASN A 85 -14.40 -21.03 6.29
CA ASN A 85 -13.42 -21.38 7.31
C ASN A 85 -12.12 -21.90 6.65
N GLY A 86 -10.98 -21.56 7.25
CA GLY A 86 -9.66 -21.96 6.77
C GLY A 86 -8.99 -20.86 5.95
N LYS A 87 -8.26 -21.26 4.92
CA LYS A 87 -7.42 -20.37 4.11
C LYS A 87 -8.10 -20.05 2.77
N THR A 88 -8.26 -18.77 2.49
CA THR A 88 -8.68 -18.25 1.18
C THR A 88 -7.53 -17.49 0.54
N GLU A 89 -7.26 -17.76 -0.73
CA GLU A 89 -6.25 -17.04 -1.52
C GLU A 89 -6.93 -16.22 -2.61
N ILE A 90 -6.65 -14.92 -2.64
CA ILE A 90 -7.25 -13.95 -3.56
C ILE A 90 -6.13 -13.38 -4.42
N PRO A 91 -6.04 -13.75 -5.72
CA PRO A 91 -5.04 -13.19 -6.61
C PRO A 91 -5.34 -11.71 -6.91
N PHE A 92 -4.29 -10.93 -7.13
CA PHE A 92 -4.42 -9.55 -7.59
C PHE A 92 -3.34 -9.19 -8.60
N GLU A 93 -3.64 -8.17 -9.40
CA GLU A 93 -2.70 -7.54 -10.31
C GLU A 93 -2.99 -6.04 -10.39
N VAL A 94 -1.94 -5.22 -10.26
CA VAL A 94 -2.06 -3.76 -10.26
C VAL A 94 -0.94 -3.14 -11.10
N PRO A 95 -1.26 -2.21 -12.02
CA PRO A 95 -0.24 -1.51 -12.80
C PRO A 95 0.54 -0.50 -11.95
N LEU A 96 1.86 -0.56 -11.99
CA LEU A 96 2.75 0.44 -11.41
C LEU A 96 2.87 1.63 -12.38
N LYS A 97 1.86 2.51 -12.36
CA LYS A 97 1.79 3.69 -13.22
C LYS A 97 1.64 4.97 -12.40
N PRO A 98 2.43 6.02 -12.70
CA PRO A 98 2.32 7.29 -11.99
C PRO A 98 0.97 7.95 -12.25
N LEU A 99 0.58 8.84 -11.34
CA LEU A 99 -0.49 9.80 -11.58
C LEU A 99 -0.15 10.70 -12.77
N ALA A 100 -1.17 11.26 -13.41
CA ALA A 100 -0.98 12.13 -14.56
C ALA A 100 -0.01 13.29 -14.26
N GLY A 101 1.00 13.46 -15.10
CA GLY A 101 2.04 14.48 -14.92
C GLY A 101 3.04 14.20 -13.80
N LYS A 102 3.05 12.99 -13.22
CA LYS A 102 4.08 12.52 -12.28
C LYS A 102 4.99 11.49 -12.95
N VAL A 103 6.12 11.25 -12.30
CA VAL A 103 7.08 10.18 -12.63
C VAL A 103 7.37 9.40 -11.35
N LEU A 104 7.74 8.13 -11.49
CA LEU A 104 8.15 7.33 -10.34
C LEU A 104 9.65 7.53 -10.07
N TYR A 105 9.99 7.79 -8.82
CA TYR A 105 11.37 7.83 -8.35
C TYR A 105 11.75 6.51 -7.70
N GLU A 106 13.05 6.22 -7.63
CA GLU A 106 13.56 5.11 -6.84
C GLU A 106 13.18 5.28 -5.36
N THR A 107 12.88 4.16 -4.69
CA THR A 107 12.67 4.15 -3.25
C THR A 107 13.93 4.68 -2.56
N TYR A 108 13.75 5.68 -1.70
CA TYR A 108 14.86 6.40 -1.09
C TYR A 108 14.53 6.78 0.34
N HIS A 109 15.48 6.55 1.25
CA HIS A 109 15.32 6.84 2.68
C HIS A 109 16.47 7.73 3.13
N GLY A 110 16.36 9.02 2.80
CA GLY A 110 17.35 10.03 3.18
C GLY A 110 16.99 10.77 4.46
N VAL A 111 17.87 11.71 4.84
CA VAL A 111 17.67 12.54 6.03
C VAL A 111 16.55 13.56 5.84
N PHE A 112 16.41 14.12 4.63
CA PHE A 112 15.44 15.18 4.34
C PHE A 112 14.33 14.79 3.38
N VAL A 113 14.52 13.69 2.64
CA VAL A 113 13.59 13.22 1.62
C VAL A 113 13.39 11.72 1.79
N ASN A 114 12.14 11.30 1.73
CA ASN A 114 11.74 9.90 1.74
C ASN A 114 10.82 9.63 0.56
N VAL A 115 11.19 8.67 -0.27
CA VAL A 115 10.35 8.14 -1.35
C VAL A 115 9.99 6.72 -0.97
N GLN A 116 8.70 6.44 -0.87
CA GLN A 116 8.20 5.13 -0.48
C GLN A 116 7.01 4.70 -1.34
N TYR A 117 6.89 3.41 -1.55
CA TYR A 117 5.76 2.75 -2.19
C TYR A 117 5.26 1.65 -1.27
N ASN A 118 3.95 1.63 -1.04
CA ASN A 118 3.32 0.71 -0.10
C ASN A 118 2.12 0.05 -0.76
N ILE A 119 1.96 -1.24 -0.51
CA ILE A 119 0.76 -1.99 -0.84
C ILE A 119 0.10 -2.38 0.48
N LYS A 120 -1.18 -2.06 0.60
CA LYS A 120 -1.98 -2.30 1.79
C LYS A 120 -3.28 -2.95 1.37
N TRP A 121 -3.81 -3.81 2.22
CA TRP A 121 -5.19 -4.26 2.10
C TRP A 121 -6.00 -3.55 3.18
N TYR A 122 -7.24 -3.26 2.86
CA TYR A 122 -8.23 -2.79 3.81
C TYR A 122 -9.42 -3.72 3.73
N ASN A 123 -9.98 -4.03 4.89
CA ASN A 123 -11.22 -4.77 5.00
C ASN A 123 -12.12 -3.97 5.92
N ASN A 124 -13.27 -3.56 5.41
CA ASN A 124 -14.31 -2.91 6.18
C ASN A 124 -15.06 -3.98 7.00
N VAL A 125 -14.35 -4.67 7.89
CA VAL A 125 -14.94 -5.69 8.77
C VAL A 125 -15.67 -4.97 9.89
N CYS A 126 -16.98 -5.15 9.96
CA CYS A 126 -17.67 -5.08 11.24
C CYS A 126 -17.25 -6.32 12.03
N ILE A 127 -16.34 -6.15 12.99
CA ILE A 127 -16.05 -7.19 14.00
C ILE A 127 -17.13 -7.12 15.06
#